data_AF-A0A930F762-F1
#
_entry.id   AF-A0A930F762-F1
#
_cell.length_a   1.000
_cell.length_b   1.000
_cell.length_c   1.000
_cell.angle_alpha   90.00
_cell.angle_beta   90.00
_cell.angle_gamma   90.00
#
_symmetry.space_group_name_H-M   'P 1'
#
loop_
_entity.id
_entity.type
_entity.pdbx_description
1 polymer ?
#
loop_
_entity_poly.entity_id
_entity_poly.type
_entity_poly.pdbx_seq_one_letter_code
_entity_poly.pdbx_strand_id
1 'polypeptide(L)'
;MKFLFAPDSFKGTMSAININRLLRHATHRVLGSVEYIDVTMADGGEGTVETVTRNLRGSIMYVPTHGPKMKRREAKFGLVNQKEAILEVAEVVGLPLVPVEQRDPRYTSSYGVGELIAHILEDGIRDIKIAIGGTSTNDGGIGAMQALGVHFLDKDGKEVKGIGDSLKDIVTIDTSRMNPLVQEAKFT
;
A
#
# COMPACT_ATOMS: atom_id res chain seq x y z
N MET A 1 -34.94 -3.79 15.74
CA MET A 1 -34.42 -2.96 14.63
C MET A 1 -32.91 -3.05 14.66
N LYS A 2 -32.27 -3.22 13.51
CA LYS A 2 -30.82 -3.43 13.41
C LYS A 2 -30.21 -2.40 12.47
N PHE A 3 -29.17 -1.70 12.93
CA PHE A 3 -28.46 -0.68 12.16
C PHE A 3 -27.11 -1.19 11.65
N LEU A 4 -26.75 -0.79 10.44
CA LEU A 4 -25.40 -0.92 9.91
C LEU A 4 -24.80 0.48 9.81
N PHE A 5 -23.74 0.75 10.57
CA PHE A 5 -22.98 1.99 10.45
C PHE A 5 -21.75 1.71 9.60
N ALA A 6 -21.76 2.23 8.37
CA ALA A 6 -20.71 2.04 7.38
C ALA A 6 -20.08 3.38 6.91
N PRO A 7 -19.57 4.25 7.82
CA PRO A 7 -18.98 5.52 7.43
C PRO A 7 -17.55 5.35 6.91
N ASP A 8 -17.17 6.26 6.01
CA ASP A 8 -15.78 6.58 5.71
C ASP A 8 -15.29 7.73 6.61
N SER A 9 -13.99 7.98 6.64
CA SER A 9 -13.36 9.08 7.35
C SER A 9 -13.71 10.45 6.76
N PHE A 10 -13.74 11.48 7.61
CA PHE A 10 -13.71 12.87 7.18
C PHE A 10 -12.27 13.32 7.15
N LYS A 11 -11.66 13.34 5.97
CA LYS A 11 -10.23 13.61 5.77
C LYS A 11 -9.79 14.88 6.52
N GLY A 12 -8.71 14.76 7.30
CA GLY A 12 -8.17 15.85 8.12
C GLY A 12 -9.03 16.25 9.34
N THR A 13 -10.16 15.57 9.58
CA THR A 13 -11.12 15.94 10.63
C THR A 13 -11.42 14.79 11.59
N MET A 14 -11.91 13.64 11.10
CA MET A 14 -12.40 12.56 11.96
C MET A 14 -12.24 11.18 11.31
N SER A 15 -11.74 10.21 12.07
CA SER A 15 -11.65 8.82 11.61
C SER A 15 -13.02 8.14 11.55
N ALA A 16 -13.17 7.17 10.65
CA ALA A 16 -14.38 6.34 10.54
C ALA A 16 -14.74 5.65 11.87
N ILE A 17 -13.74 5.28 12.68
CA ILE A 17 -13.92 4.70 14.02
C ILE A 17 -14.63 5.69 14.96
N ASN A 18 -14.19 6.96 14.95
CA ASN A 18 -14.79 7.99 15.78
C ASN A 18 -16.21 8.32 15.33
N ILE A 19 -16.46 8.33 14.02
CA ILE A 19 -17.80 8.50 13.46
C ILE A 19 -18.72 7.36 13.93
N ASN A 20 -18.28 6.09 13.82
CA ASN A 20 -19.04 4.94 14.33
C ASN A 20 -19.36 5.06 15.82
N ARG A 21 -18.40 5.50 16.66
CA ARG A 21 -18.64 5.73 18.08
C ARG A 21 -19.72 6.80 18.32
N LEU A 22 -19.71 7.89 17.56
CA LEU A 22 -20.71 8.96 17.66
C LEU A 22 -22.09 8.48 17.21
N LEU A 23 -22.17 7.73 16.11
CA LEU A 23 -23.42 7.14 15.61
C LEU A 23 -24.03 6.18 16.62
N ARG A 24 -23.22 5.33 17.27
CA ARG A 24 -23.69 4.45 18.35
C ARG A 24 -24.25 5.23 19.53
N HIS A 25 -23.52 6.25 20.00
CA HIS A 25 -23.96 7.06 21.12
C HIS A 25 -25.26 7.83 20.81
N ALA A 26 -25.33 8.45 19.63
CA ALA A 26 -26.51 9.20 19.20
C ALA A 26 -27.73 8.29 19.03
N THR A 27 -27.56 7.14 18.38
CA THR A 27 -28.63 6.17 18.18
C THR A 27 -29.15 5.64 19.52
N HIS A 28 -28.25 5.30 20.44
CA HIS A 28 -28.65 4.84 21.77
C HIS A 28 -29.42 5.91 22.55
N ARG A 29 -28.96 7.17 22.48
CA ARG A 29 -29.62 8.29 23.15
C ARG A 29 -31.04 8.56 22.65
N VAL A 30 -31.29 8.37 21.34
CA VAL A 30 -32.58 8.70 20.71
C VAL A 30 -33.54 7.51 20.72
N LEU A 31 -33.04 6.29 20.47
CA LEU A 31 -33.87 5.10 20.24
C LEU A 31 -33.74 4.04 21.36
N GLY A 32 -32.89 4.26 22.36
CA GLY A 32 -32.64 3.29 23.43
C GLY A 32 -31.76 2.12 22.97
N SER A 33 -32.02 0.91 23.50
CA SER A 33 -31.23 -0.27 23.16
C SER A 33 -31.61 -0.79 21.77
N VAL A 34 -30.67 -0.72 20.82
CA VAL A 34 -30.82 -1.25 19.45
C VAL A 34 -29.64 -2.15 19.10
N GLU A 35 -29.86 -3.09 18.19
CA GLU A 35 -28.77 -3.85 17.58
C GLU A 35 -28.05 -3.00 16.54
N TYR A 36 -26.73 -3.07 16.50
CA TYR A 36 -25.91 -2.40 15.49
C TYR A 36 -24.72 -3.25 15.06
N ILE A 37 -24.21 -2.97 13.86
CA ILE A 37 -22.94 -3.45 13.35
C ILE A 37 -22.14 -2.23 12.89
N ASP A 38 -20.91 -2.09 13.38
CA ASP A 38 -19.96 -1.08 12.93
C ASP A 38 -19.06 -1.68 11.85
N VAL A 39 -19.04 -1.08 10.67
CA VAL A 39 -18.10 -1.38 9.59
C VAL A 39 -17.40 -0.09 9.24
N THR A 40 -16.10 0.00 9.45
CA THR A 40 -15.34 1.17 8.98
C THR A 40 -15.11 1.01 7.48
N MET A 41 -15.48 2.00 6.66
CA MET A 41 -15.24 1.97 5.22
C MET A 41 -13.93 2.68 4.89
N ALA A 42 -13.34 2.31 3.77
CA ALA A 42 -12.21 2.99 3.15
C ALA A 42 -12.31 2.82 1.63
N ASP A 43 -11.78 3.77 0.88
CA ASP A 43 -11.91 3.87 -0.59
C ASP A 43 -10.64 3.44 -1.35
N GLY A 44 -9.64 2.88 -0.66
CA GLY A 44 -8.32 2.59 -1.21
C GLY A 44 -7.29 3.70 -0.98
N GLY A 45 -7.68 4.78 -0.29
CA GLY A 45 -6.76 5.80 0.19
C GLY A 45 -6.04 5.44 1.50
N GLU A 46 -5.50 6.47 2.14
CA GLU A 46 -4.81 6.39 3.44
C GLU A 46 -5.69 5.75 4.53
N GLY A 47 -5.18 4.72 5.18
CA GLY A 47 -5.86 4.04 6.30
C GLY A 47 -6.81 2.92 5.89
N THR A 48 -6.80 2.54 4.61
CA THR A 48 -7.47 1.36 4.07
C THR A 48 -6.94 0.08 4.69
N VAL A 49 -5.62 -0.08 4.83
CA VAL A 49 -4.96 -1.27 5.40
C VAL A 49 -5.48 -1.51 6.80
N GLU A 50 -5.42 -0.53 7.70
CA GLU A 50 -5.93 -0.67 9.07
C GLU A 50 -7.42 -0.95 9.10
N THR A 51 -8.18 -0.22 8.28
CA THR A 51 -9.64 -0.33 8.24
C THR A 51 -10.09 -1.72 7.81
N VAL A 52 -9.59 -2.20 6.67
CA VAL A 52 -9.97 -3.50 6.10
C VAL A 52 -9.42 -4.63 6.97
N THR A 53 -8.15 -4.56 7.38
CA THR A 53 -7.54 -5.60 8.23
C THR A 53 -8.31 -5.75 9.55
N ARG A 54 -8.69 -4.63 10.18
CA ARG A 54 -9.46 -4.66 11.42
C ARG A 54 -10.85 -5.25 11.22
N ASN A 55 -11.57 -4.85 10.15
CA ASN A 55 -12.88 -5.39 9.83
C ASN A 55 -12.84 -6.91 9.59
N LEU A 56 -11.76 -7.39 8.97
CA LEU A 56 -11.54 -8.81 8.68
C LEU A 56 -10.84 -9.57 9.82
N ARG A 57 -10.60 -8.93 10.97
CA ARG A 57 -9.91 -9.50 12.14
C ARG A 57 -8.52 -10.06 11.80
N GLY A 58 -7.83 -9.42 10.87
CA GLY A 58 -6.44 -9.71 10.52
C GLY A 58 -5.44 -9.11 11.51
N SER A 59 -4.17 -9.22 11.17
CA SER A 59 -3.03 -8.68 11.93
C SER A 59 -2.24 -7.69 11.07
N ILE A 60 -1.66 -6.66 11.70
CA ILE A 60 -0.72 -5.77 11.02
C ILE A 60 0.68 -6.36 11.16
N MET A 61 1.34 -6.54 10.02
CA MET A 61 2.71 -7.03 9.90
C MET A 61 3.63 -5.89 9.51
N TYR A 62 4.90 -6.00 9.86
CA TYR A 62 5.92 -4.99 9.57
C TYR A 62 7.14 -5.65 8.93
N VAL A 63 7.67 -5.03 7.88
CA VAL A 63 8.85 -5.53 7.15
C VAL A 63 9.80 -4.39 6.79
N PRO A 64 11.12 -4.66 6.75
CA PRO A 64 12.10 -3.66 6.30
C PRO A 64 11.95 -3.38 4.80
N THR A 65 12.07 -2.11 4.42
CA THR A 65 11.99 -1.66 3.01
C THR A 65 12.69 -0.31 2.84
N HIS A 66 12.86 0.14 1.61
CA HIS A 66 13.31 1.49 1.27
C HIS A 66 12.16 2.46 0.97
N GLY A 67 12.26 3.68 1.50
CA GLY A 67 11.37 4.77 1.14
C GLY A 67 11.68 5.36 -0.25
N PRO A 68 10.94 6.41 -0.67
CA PRO A 68 11.03 6.97 -2.02
C PRO A 68 12.39 7.57 -2.37
N LYS A 69 13.23 7.90 -1.37
CA LYS A 69 14.61 8.39 -1.54
C LYS A 69 15.66 7.33 -1.18
N MET A 70 15.31 6.04 -1.24
CA MET A 70 16.17 4.90 -0.90
C MET A 70 16.72 4.92 0.53
N LYS A 71 16.04 5.61 1.45
CA LYS A 71 16.34 5.53 2.89
C LYS A 71 15.63 4.31 3.47
N ARG A 72 16.34 3.52 4.28
CA ARG A 72 15.75 2.39 5.00
C ARG A 72 14.61 2.86 5.90
N ARG A 73 13.55 2.07 5.92
CA ARG A 73 12.37 2.25 6.77
C ARG A 73 11.71 0.90 7.02
N GLU A 74 10.70 0.92 7.86
CA GLU A 74 9.80 -0.21 8.05
C GLU A 74 8.47 0.16 7.40
N ALA A 75 7.89 -0.77 6.66
CA ALA A 75 6.54 -0.63 6.12
C ALA A 75 5.63 -1.66 6.75
N LYS A 76 4.35 -1.30 6.89
CA LYS A 76 3.31 -2.20 7.35
C LYS A 76 2.44 -2.72 6.22
N PHE A 77 1.88 -3.90 6.41
CA PHE A 77 0.77 -4.43 5.61
C PHE A 77 -0.21 -5.20 6.49
N GLY A 78 -1.41 -5.40 5.99
CA GLY A 78 -2.46 -6.18 6.64
C GLY A 78 -2.41 -7.64 6.23
N LEU A 79 -2.40 -8.56 7.19
CA LEU A 79 -2.47 -10.00 6.97
C LEU A 79 -3.82 -10.54 7.41
N VAL A 80 -4.56 -11.13 6.49
CA VAL A 80 -5.89 -11.69 6.74
C VAL A 80 -5.87 -13.19 6.45
N ASN A 81 -6.40 -13.98 7.40
CA ASN A 81 -6.52 -15.44 7.30
C ASN A 81 -5.23 -16.19 6.92
N GLN A 82 -4.05 -15.61 7.19
CA GLN A 82 -2.73 -16.15 6.83
C GLN A 82 -2.54 -16.39 5.32
N LYS A 83 -3.35 -15.75 4.47
CA LYS A 83 -3.39 -16.04 3.02
C LYS A 83 -3.59 -14.82 2.13
N GLU A 84 -4.09 -13.72 2.69
CA GLU A 84 -4.36 -12.48 1.97
C GLU A 84 -3.55 -11.35 2.60
N ALA A 85 -2.78 -10.64 1.77
CA ALA A 85 -2.12 -9.40 2.14
C ALA A 85 -2.89 -8.19 1.59
N ILE A 86 -3.02 -7.16 2.41
CA ILE A 86 -3.59 -5.86 2.04
C ILE A 86 -2.50 -4.82 2.23
N LEU A 87 -2.12 -4.14 1.17
CA LEU A 87 -1.03 -3.16 1.19
C LEU A 87 -1.47 -1.83 0.60
N GLU A 88 -0.89 -0.76 1.15
CA GLU A 88 -1.00 0.59 0.62
C GLU A 88 0.36 1.02 0.07
N VAL A 89 0.40 1.43 -1.19
CA VAL A 89 1.65 1.90 -1.79
C VAL A 89 2.14 3.18 -1.10
N ALA A 90 1.22 4.03 -0.62
CA ALA A 90 1.53 5.23 0.16
C ALA A 90 2.28 4.95 1.46
N GLU A 91 2.10 3.77 2.06
CA GLU A 91 2.86 3.40 3.26
C GLU A 91 4.35 3.42 2.95
N VAL A 92 4.75 2.97 1.76
CA VAL A 92 6.17 2.89 1.38
C VAL A 92 6.68 4.15 0.70
N VAL A 93 5.87 4.70 -0.21
CA VAL A 93 6.29 5.79 -1.10
C VAL A 93 5.35 6.99 -1.06
N GLY A 94 4.63 7.18 0.03
CA GLY A 94 3.67 8.27 0.19
C GLY A 94 4.28 9.67 0.07
N LEU A 95 3.48 10.61 -0.43
CA LEU A 95 3.82 12.04 -0.52
C LEU A 95 4.26 12.67 0.81
N PRO A 96 3.71 12.29 1.98
CA PRO A 96 4.19 12.79 3.27
C PRO A 96 5.60 12.34 3.66
N LEU A 97 6.12 11.25 3.06
CA LEU A 97 7.45 10.73 3.35
C LEU A 97 8.58 11.56 2.74
N VAL A 98 8.24 12.50 1.84
CA VAL A 98 9.20 13.39 1.18
C VAL A 98 8.96 14.82 1.66
N PRO A 99 9.94 15.45 2.34
CA PRO A 99 9.89 16.86 2.71
C PRO A 99 9.58 17.73 1.51
N VAL A 100 8.81 18.80 1.69
CA VAL A 100 8.26 19.62 0.59
C VAL A 100 9.37 20.12 -0.33
N GLU A 101 10.48 20.56 0.24
CA GLU A 101 11.67 21.07 -0.45
C GLU A 101 12.47 19.99 -1.20
N GLN A 102 12.19 18.70 -0.95
CA GLN A 102 12.84 17.56 -1.61
C GLN A 102 11.90 16.82 -2.57
N ARG A 103 10.66 17.32 -2.76
CA ARG A 103 9.68 16.74 -3.67
C ARG A 103 10.08 16.99 -5.12
N ASP A 104 10.74 15.98 -5.66
CA ASP A 104 11.03 15.89 -7.08
C ASP A 104 10.77 14.45 -7.54
N PRO A 105 9.66 14.19 -8.25
CA PRO A 105 9.24 12.84 -8.61
C PRO A 105 10.18 12.17 -9.62
N ARG A 106 11.06 12.95 -10.28
CA ARG A 106 12.11 12.42 -11.16
C ARG A 106 13.15 11.60 -10.39
N TYR A 107 13.35 11.91 -9.11
CA TYR A 107 14.38 11.33 -8.25
C TYR A 107 13.78 10.59 -7.06
N THR A 108 12.59 10.02 -7.23
CA THR A 108 11.96 9.13 -6.26
C THR A 108 11.74 7.76 -6.86
N SER A 109 11.84 6.72 -6.04
CA SER A 109 11.78 5.33 -6.46
C SER A 109 10.63 4.58 -5.81
N SER A 110 9.99 3.69 -6.57
CA SER A 110 9.03 2.70 -6.08
C SER A 110 9.68 1.42 -5.53
N TYR A 111 11.01 1.34 -5.47
CA TYR A 111 11.77 0.12 -5.12
C TYR A 111 11.27 -0.59 -3.87
N GLY A 112 11.05 0.13 -2.77
CA GLY A 112 10.60 -0.50 -1.54
C GLY A 112 9.20 -1.10 -1.60
N VAL A 113 8.37 -0.75 -2.58
CA VAL A 113 7.08 -1.39 -2.83
C VAL A 113 7.31 -2.80 -3.34
N GLY A 114 8.28 -2.98 -4.24
CA GLY A 114 8.68 -4.31 -4.71
C GLY A 114 9.35 -5.13 -3.60
N GLU A 115 10.14 -4.52 -2.71
CA GLU A 115 10.67 -5.20 -1.51
C GLU A 115 9.54 -5.70 -0.59
N LEU A 116 8.53 -4.85 -0.34
CA LEU A 116 7.36 -5.24 0.44
C LEU A 116 6.62 -6.43 -0.20
N ILE A 117 6.40 -6.38 -1.52
CA ILE A 117 5.77 -7.50 -2.25
C ILE A 117 6.64 -8.76 -2.18
N ALA A 118 7.96 -8.64 -2.35
CA ALA A 118 8.88 -9.77 -2.26
C ALA A 118 8.80 -10.46 -0.88
N HIS A 119 8.81 -9.70 0.21
CA HIS A 119 8.64 -10.26 1.56
C HIS A 119 7.30 -10.98 1.74
N ILE A 120 6.19 -10.41 1.25
CA ILE A 120 4.87 -11.05 1.30
C ILE A 120 4.88 -12.39 0.54
N LEU A 121 5.53 -12.42 -0.63
CA LEU A 121 5.64 -13.64 -1.44
C LEU A 121 6.52 -14.70 -0.77
N GLU A 122 7.63 -14.29 -0.14
CA GLU A 122 8.51 -15.17 0.64
C GLU A 122 7.78 -15.84 1.80
N ASP A 123 6.84 -15.13 2.45
CA ASP A 123 5.97 -15.65 3.50
C ASP A 123 4.87 -16.61 2.99
N GLY A 124 4.87 -16.96 1.70
CA GLY A 124 3.93 -17.91 1.11
C GLY A 124 2.55 -17.32 0.81
N ILE A 125 2.37 -16.01 0.98
CA ILE A 125 1.11 -15.31 0.68
C ILE A 125 1.01 -15.09 -0.83
N ARG A 126 -0.17 -15.33 -1.41
CA ARG A 126 -0.39 -15.26 -2.87
C ARG A 126 -1.60 -14.44 -3.29
N ASP A 127 -2.51 -14.06 -2.38
CA ASP A 127 -3.57 -13.09 -2.68
C ASP A 127 -3.15 -11.72 -2.12
N ILE A 128 -2.86 -10.77 -3.00
CA ILE A 128 -2.27 -9.48 -2.64
C ILE A 128 -3.16 -8.36 -3.17
N LYS A 129 -3.78 -7.60 -2.25
CA LYS A 129 -4.63 -6.45 -2.55
C LYS A 129 -3.84 -5.17 -2.40
N ILE A 130 -3.77 -4.37 -3.47
CA ILE A 130 -2.92 -3.19 -3.57
C ILE A 130 -3.79 -1.94 -3.69
N ALA A 131 -3.76 -1.12 -2.65
CA ALA A 131 -4.29 0.23 -2.66
C ALA A 131 -3.25 1.20 -3.24
N ILE A 132 -3.53 1.74 -4.43
CA ILE A 132 -2.66 2.67 -5.16
C ILE A 132 -3.21 4.10 -5.01
N GLY A 133 -2.51 4.94 -4.26
CA GLY A 133 -2.87 6.34 -4.10
C GLY A 133 -1.84 7.10 -3.27
N GLY A 134 -1.88 8.43 -3.31
CA GLY A 134 -1.09 9.28 -2.41
C GLY A 134 0.43 9.16 -2.52
N THR A 135 0.96 8.69 -3.65
CA THR A 135 2.40 8.43 -3.82
C THR A 135 3.21 9.71 -4.07
N SER A 136 4.52 9.63 -3.83
CA SER A 136 5.54 10.63 -4.13
C SER A 136 6.33 10.32 -5.40
N THR A 137 6.03 9.18 -6.06
CA THR A 137 6.78 8.62 -7.17
C THR A 137 6.11 8.86 -8.51
N ASN A 138 6.93 9.02 -9.56
CA ASN A 138 6.51 8.99 -10.96
C ASN A 138 7.54 8.24 -11.82
N ASP A 139 7.98 7.07 -11.33
CA ASP A 139 8.98 6.21 -11.96
C ASP A 139 8.36 5.11 -12.84
N GLY A 140 7.05 5.17 -13.11
CA GLY A 140 6.35 4.15 -13.89
C GLY A 140 6.38 2.75 -13.27
N GLY A 141 6.75 2.62 -11.98
CA GLY A 141 6.87 1.33 -11.30
C GLY A 141 8.17 0.58 -11.58
N ILE A 142 9.13 1.15 -12.31
CA ILE A 142 10.38 0.44 -12.64
C ILE A 142 11.17 0.07 -11.39
N GLY A 143 11.17 0.92 -10.34
CA GLY A 143 11.83 0.61 -9.08
C GLY A 143 11.23 -0.64 -8.43
N ALA A 144 9.91 -0.72 -8.32
CA ALA A 144 9.21 -1.88 -7.77
C ALA A 144 9.51 -3.16 -8.56
N MET A 145 9.48 -3.07 -9.90
CA MET A 145 9.79 -4.23 -10.76
C MET A 145 11.26 -4.65 -10.67
N GLN A 146 12.20 -3.71 -10.49
CA GLN A 146 13.61 -4.03 -10.22
C GLN A 146 13.80 -4.78 -8.91
N ALA A 147 13.12 -4.38 -7.84
CA ALA A 147 13.14 -5.13 -6.58
C ALA A 147 12.56 -6.55 -6.73
N LEU A 148 11.66 -6.75 -7.70
CA LEU A 148 11.11 -8.05 -8.07
C LEU A 148 11.95 -8.79 -9.14
N GLY A 149 13.15 -8.30 -9.49
CA GLY A 149 14.10 -9.00 -10.37
C GLY A 149 13.98 -8.69 -11.87
N VAL A 150 13.18 -7.70 -12.28
CA VAL A 150 13.16 -7.21 -13.67
C VAL A 150 14.36 -6.31 -13.91
N HIS A 151 15.06 -6.51 -15.02
CA HIS A 151 16.17 -5.67 -15.44
C HIS A 151 15.70 -4.66 -16.49
N PHE A 152 16.00 -3.38 -16.27
CA PHE A 152 15.74 -2.30 -17.22
C PHE A 152 17.07 -1.75 -17.70
N LEU A 153 17.35 -1.90 -19.00
CA LEU A 153 18.66 -1.65 -19.56
C LEU A 153 18.65 -0.47 -20.53
N ASP A 154 19.73 0.32 -20.49
CA ASP A 154 19.99 1.39 -21.45
C ASP A 154 20.53 0.86 -22.78
N LYS A 155 20.80 1.77 -23.73
CA LYS A 155 21.36 1.46 -25.05
C LYS A 155 22.70 0.73 -25.02
N ASP A 156 23.46 0.85 -23.92
CA ASP A 156 24.77 0.24 -23.72
C ASP A 156 24.66 -1.08 -22.94
N GLY A 157 23.42 -1.53 -22.64
CA GLY A 157 23.14 -2.75 -21.88
C GLY A 157 23.36 -2.61 -20.37
N LYS A 158 23.40 -1.39 -19.83
CA LYS A 158 23.58 -1.13 -18.39
C LYS A 158 22.25 -0.93 -17.68
N GLU A 159 22.18 -1.39 -16.44
CA GLU A 159 21.01 -1.19 -15.59
C GLU A 159 20.74 0.31 -15.36
N VAL A 160 19.52 0.74 -15.66
CA VAL A 160 19.08 2.09 -15.33
C VAL A 160 18.74 2.19 -13.85
N LYS A 161 18.76 3.41 -13.30
CA LYS A 161 18.30 3.62 -11.92
C LYS A 161 16.78 3.47 -11.86
N GLY A 162 16.28 2.90 -10.78
CA GLY A 162 14.84 2.75 -10.53
C GLY A 162 14.13 4.05 -10.16
N ILE A 163 14.22 5.09 -10.99
CA ILE A 163 13.68 6.43 -10.76
C ILE A 163 13.07 7.01 -12.05
N GLY A 164 12.20 8.01 -11.92
CA GLY A 164 11.52 8.62 -13.08
C GLY A 164 12.44 9.24 -14.12
N ASP A 165 13.54 9.89 -13.72
CA ASP A 165 14.46 10.51 -14.68
C ASP A 165 15.14 9.50 -15.63
N SER A 166 15.23 8.25 -15.20
CA SER A 166 15.87 7.17 -15.95
C SER A 166 14.95 6.49 -16.96
N LEU A 167 13.63 6.76 -16.93
CA LEU A 167 12.67 6.18 -17.87
C LEU A 167 13.03 6.47 -19.33
N LYS A 168 13.59 7.64 -19.62
CA LYS A 168 13.98 8.07 -20.97
C LYS A 168 15.14 7.27 -21.57
N ASP A 169 15.92 6.61 -20.73
CA ASP A 169 17.14 5.91 -21.11
C ASP A 169 16.89 4.41 -21.38
N ILE A 170 15.70 3.89 -21.04
CA ILE A 170 15.34 2.47 -21.17
C ILE A 170 15.20 2.09 -22.65
N VAL A 171 15.96 1.08 -23.06
CA VAL A 171 15.90 0.48 -24.41
C VAL A 171 15.45 -0.98 -24.36
N THR A 172 15.72 -1.68 -23.26
CA THR A 172 15.37 -3.10 -23.11
C THR A 172 14.78 -3.38 -21.72
N ILE A 173 13.74 -4.23 -21.69
CA ILE A 173 13.14 -4.76 -20.46
C ILE A 173 13.36 -6.28 -20.48
N ASP A 174 14.13 -6.79 -19.52
CA ASP A 174 14.43 -8.21 -19.37
C ASP A 174 13.75 -8.75 -18.10
N THR A 175 12.77 -9.64 -18.29
CA THR A 175 12.01 -10.28 -17.22
C THR A 175 12.50 -11.68 -16.88
N SER A 176 13.61 -12.15 -17.47
CA SER A 176 14.11 -13.53 -17.30
C SER A 176 14.49 -13.88 -15.86
N ARG A 177 14.80 -12.87 -15.04
CA ARG A 177 15.16 -13.00 -13.62
C ARG A 177 14.08 -12.53 -12.66
N MET A 178 12.89 -12.22 -13.18
CA MET A 178 11.76 -11.82 -12.35
C MET A 178 11.44 -12.93 -11.33
N ASN A 179 11.18 -12.53 -10.09
CA ASN A 179 10.84 -13.44 -9.00
C ASN A 179 9.67 -14.34 -9.44
N PRO A 180 9.88 -15.67 -9.52
CA PRO A 180 8.87 -16.58 -10.08
C PRO A 180 7.58 -16.60 -9.25
N LEU A 181 7.67 -16.28 -7.96
CA LEU A 181 6.50 -16.23 -7.07
C LEU A 181 5.50 -15.15 -7.48
N VAL A 182 5.93 -14.13 -8.23
CA VAL A 182 5.02 -13.09 -8.74
C VAL A 182 4.02 -13.70 -9.73
N GLN A 183 4.39 -14.73 -10.50
CA GLN A 183 3.48 -15.40 -11.45
C GLN A 183 2.46 -16.30 -10.74
N GLU A 184 2.77 -16.76 -9.53
CA GLU A 184 1.87 -17.55 -8.71
C GLU A 184 0.87 -16.68 -7.92
N ALA A 185 1.15 -15.38 -7.82
CA ALA A 185 0.36 -14.46 -7.04
C ALA A 185 -0.77 -13.83 -7.85
N LYS A 186 -1.88 -13.62 -7.16
CA LYS A 186 -3.02 -12.83 -7.63
C LYS A 186 -2.91 -11.44 -7.02
N PHE A 187 -2.86 -10.44 -7.89
CA PHE A 187 -2.89 -9.04 -7.50
C PHE A 187 -4.28 -8.44 -7.79
N THR A 188 -4.80 -7.61 -6.89
CA THR A 188 -6.08 -6.89 -7.07
C THR A 188 -5.94 -5.45 -6.63
#